data_AF-A0A3B0XSD8-F1
#
_entry.id   AF-A0A3B0XSD8-F1
#
_cell.length_a   1.000
_cell.length_b   1.000
_cell.length_c   1.000
_cell.angle_alpha   90.00
_cell.angle_beta   90.00
_cell.angle_gamma   90.00
#
_symmetry.space_group_name_H-M   'P 1'
#
loop_
_entity.id
_entity.type
_entity.pdbx_description
1 polymer ?
#
loop_
_entity_poly.entity_id
_entity_poly.type
_entity_poly.pdbx_seq_one_letter_code
_entity_poly.pdbx_strand_id
1 'polypeptide(L)'
;MLIINLDEENSIAMIEPVGALDVKDFQAAASTIDPFIEKMGKLNGLIIHTESFPGWDSFAAFVSHLRFIKNHHQKIKHVALVSDSVILTLVETLARHFVDAEIRHFPYNELEQSGKWIVNGGAA
;
A
#
# COMPACT_ATOMS: atom_id res chain seq x y z
N MET A 1 7.33 -11.39 7.00
CA MET A 1 7.32 -11.67 5.55
C MET A 1 6.32 -10.77 4.85
N LEU A 2 6.69 -10.20 3.70
CA LEU A 2 5.78 -9.47 2.82
C LEU A 2 5.49 -10.27 1.55
N ILE A 3 4.22 -10.44 1.22
CA ILE A 3 3.77 -10.95 -0.08
C ILE A 3 3.44 -9.73 -0.95
N ILE A 4 3.90 -9.73 -2.20
CA ILE A 4 3.71 -8.62 -3.13
C ILE A 4 3.12 -9.16 -4.43
N ASN A 5 2.01 -8.57 -4.84
CA ASN A 5 1.37 -8.85 -6.12
C ASN A 5 1.29 -7.57 -6.93
N LEU A 6 1.70 -7.64 -8.20
CA LEU A 6 1.72 -6.49 -9.11
C LEU A 6 0.73 -6.75 -10.25
N ASP A 7 -0.22 -5.83 -10.42
CA ASP A 7 -1.15 -5.81 -11.53
C ASP A 7 -0.67 -4.76 -12.54
N GLU A 8 0.01 -5.21 -13.60
CA GLU A 8 0.51 -4.31 -14.65
C GLU A 8 -0.61 -3.69 -15.48
N GLU A 9 -1.75 -4.36 -15.64
CA GLU A 9 -2.87 -3.88 -16.46
C GLU A 9 -3.53 -2.67 -15.80
N ASN A 10 -3.81 -2.77 -14.51
CA ASN A 10 -4.45 -1.70 -13.74
C ASN A 10 -3.45 -0.77 -13.06
N SER A 11 -2.15 -1.06 -13.13
CA SER A 11 -1.10 -0.33 -12.44
C SER A 11 -1.37 -0.27 -10.91
N ILE A 12 -1.61 -1.44 -10.32
CA ILE A 12 -1.91 -1.60 -8.89
C ILE A 12 -0.84 -2.48 -8.25
N ALA A 13 -0.35 -2.07 -7.09
CA ALA A 13 0.48 -2.92 -6.24
C ALA A 13 -0.33 -3.36 -5.03
N MET A 14 -0.28 -4.63 -4.69
CA MET A 14 -0.85 -5.18 -3.47
C MET A 14 0.28 -5.71 -2.58
N ILE A 15 0.25 -5.30 -1.32
CA ILE A 15 1.16 -5.79 -0.28
C ILE A 15 0.36 -6.44 0.83
N GLU A 16 0.79 -7.65 1.20
CA GLU A 16 0.20 -8.43 2.27
C GLU A 16 1.26 -8.74 3.33
N PRO A 17 1.22 -8.05 4.48
CA PRO A 17 2.11 -8.33 5.60
C PRO A 17 1.66 -9.59 6.35
N VAL A 18 2.58 -10.55 6.45
CA VAL A 18 2.40 -11.82 7.14
C VAL A 18 3.43 -11.95 8.26
N GLY A 19 2.95 -11.97 9.51
CA GLY A 19 3.78 -12.12 10.71
C GLY A 19 4.69 -10.92 11.01
N ALA A 20 5.69 -11.10 11.87
CA ALA A 20 6.62 -10.01 12.18
C ALA A 20 7.40 -9.61 10.92
N LEU A 21 7.43 -8.30 10.64
CA LEU A 21 8.23 -7.73 9.56
C LEU A 21 9.58 -7.28 10.09
N ASP A 22 10.61 -7.55 9.31
CA ASP A 22 11.96 -7.07 9.57
C ASP A 22 12.46 -6.12 8.48
N VAL A 23 13.68 -5.61 8.66
CA VAL A 23 14.31 -4.68 7.73
C VAL A 23 14.54 -5.31 6.35
N LYS A 24 14.71 -6.64 6.26
CA LYS A 24 14.94 -7.33 4.99
C LYS A 24 13.65 -7.44 4.18
N ASP A 25 12.52 -7.71 4.84
CA ASP A 25 11.20 -7.66 4.23
C ASP A 25 10.98 -6.28 3.57
N PHE A 26 11.38 -5.20 4.25
CA PHE A 26 11.25 -3.84 3.73
C PHE A 26 12.10 -3.60 2.48
N GLN A 27 13.36 -4.05 2.49
CA GLN A 27 14.26 -3.90 1.35
C GLN A 27 13.80 -4.71 0.13
N ALA A 28 13.29 -5.92 0.36
CA ALA A 28 12.74 -6.77 -0.69
C ALA A 28 11.52 -6.13 -1.35
N ALA A 29 10.67 -5.49 -0.55
CA ALA A 29 9.48 -4.81 -1.05
C ALA A 29 9.81 -3.58 -1.89
N ALA A 30 10.70 -2.71 -1.41
CA ALA A 30 11.18 -1.56 -2.20
C ALA A 30 11.80 -2.01 -3.53
N SER A 31 12.67 -3.03 -3.49
CA SER A 31 13.35 -3.56 -4.70
C SER A 31 12.40 -4.14 -5.75
N THR A 32 11.16 -4.48 -5.35
CA THR A 32 10.13 -5.05 -6.23
C THR A 32 9.17 -3.98 -6.75
N ILE A 33 8.74 -3.07 -5.88
CA ILE A 33 7.73 -2.05 -6.20
C ILE A 33 8.37 -0.87 -6.94
N ASP A 34 9.61 -0.48 -6.61
CA ASP A 34 10.26 0.68 -7.24
C ASP A 34 10.41 0.53 -8.76
N PRO A 35 10.95 -0.59 -9.31
CA PRO A 35 11.06 -0.77 -10.75
C PRO A 35 9.70 -0.82 -11.46
N PHE A 36 8.68 -1.31 -10.76
CA PHE A 36 7.31 -1.35 -11.28
C PHE A 36 6.74 0.06 -11.48
N ILE A 37 6.89 0.94 -10.48
CA ILE A 37 6.43 2.33 -10.60
C ILE A 37 7.24 3.08 -11.66
N GLU A 38 8.55 2.82 -11.77
CA GLU A 38 9.38 3.41 -12.83
C GLU A 38 8.91 2.97 -14.23
N LYS A 39 8.65 1.67 -14.42
CA LYS A 39 8.15 1.10 -15.68
C LYS A 39 6.78 1.65 -16.06
N MET A 40 5.85 1.72 -15.11
CA MET A 40 4.47 2.17 -15.36
C MET A 40 4.34 3.70 -15.42
N GLY A 41 5.35 4.44 -14.96
CA GLY A 41 5.38 5.90 -14.88
C GLY A 41 4.51 6.48 -13.75
N LYS A 42 3.50 5.73 -13.29
CA LYS A 42 2.64 6.02 -12.13
C LYS A 42 2.12 4.73 -11.51
N LEU A 43 1.50 4.83 -10.33
CA LEU A 43 0.75 3.76 -9.69
C LEU A 43 -0.69 4.23 -9.48
N ASN A 44 -1.68 3.59 -10.10
CA ASN A 44 -3.07 4.00 -9.91
C ASN A 44 -3.53 3.75 -8.46
N GLY A 45 -3.00 2.72 -7.79
CA GLY A 45 -3.17 2.59 -6.35
C GLY A 45 -2.35 1.49 -5.68
N LEU A 46 -2.30 1.56 -4.36
CA LEU A 46 -1.68 0.60 -3.46
C LEU A 46 -2.75 -0.05 -2.59
N ILE A 47 -2.77 -1.38 -2.54
CA ILE A 47 -3.63 -2.16 -1.65
C ILE A 47 -2.78 -2.75 -0.54
N ILE A 48 -3.15 -2.51 0.71
CA ILE A 48 -2.56 -3.13 1.89
C ILE A 48 -3.59 -4.12 2.43
N HIS A 49 -3.35 -5.41 2.24
CA HIS A 49 -4.32 -6.46 2.56
C HIS A 49 -3.81 -7.34 3.70
N THR A 50 -4.52 -7.39 4.82
CA THR A 50 -4.16 -8.29 5.94
C THR A 50 -5.36 -8.45 6.88
N GLU A 51 -5.65 -9.65 7.35
CA GLU A 51 -6.83 -9.89 8.21
C GLU A 51 -6.61 -9.28 9.61
N SER A 52 -5.63 -9.82 10.33
CA SER A 52 -5.19 -9.34 11.63
C SER A 52 -3.68 -9.19 11.67
N PHE A 53 -3.19 -7.98 11.99
CA PHE A 53 -1.75 -7.72 11.94
C PHE A 53 -1.20 -7.07 13.23
N PRO A 54 -0.46 -7.81 14.07
CA PRO A 54 0.09 -7.24 15.30
C PRO A 54 1.28 -6.29 15.04
N GLY A 55 1.87 -6.33 13.85
CA GLY A 55 3.09 -5.60 13.50
C GLY A 55 2.86 -4.20 12.93
N TRP A 56 1.69 -3.60 13.11
CA TRP A 56 1.34 -2.35 12.45
C TRP A 56 2.30 -1.20 12.73
N ASP A 57 2.92 -1.12 13.91
CA ASP A 57 3.95 -0.12 14.19
C ASP A 57 5.20 -0.34 13.33
N SER A 58 5.63 -1.60 13.16
CA SER A 58 6.73 -1.95 12.24
C SER A 58 6.36 -1.62 10.79
N PHE A 59 5.10 -1.83 10.40
CA PHE A 59 4.63 -1.49 9.06
C PHE A 59 4.48 0.02 8.84
N ALA A 60 4.04 0.79 9.84
CA ALA A 60 4.03 2.24 9.77
C ALA A 60 5.47 2.79 9.66
N ALA A 61 6.41 2.21 10.41
CA ALA A 61 7.82 2.50 10.26
C ALA A 61 8.31 2.17 8.84
N PHE A 62 7.91 1.02 8.28
CA PHE A 62 8.20 0.66 6.88
C PHE A 62 7.67 1.68 5.90
N VAL A 63 6.40 2.06 5.97
CA VAL A 63 5.80 3.10 5.10
C VAL A 63 6.56 4.41 5.22
N SER A 64 7.00 4.78 6.42
CA SER A 64 7.81 5.98 6.63
C SER A 64 9.22 5.88 6.02
N HIS A 65 9.76 4.66 5.94
CA HIS A 65 11.07 4.33 5.37
C HIS A 65 11.03 3.93 3.90
N LEU A 66 9.85 3.67 3.34
CA LEU A 66 9.58 3.67 1.91
C LEU A 66 9.83 5.09 1.43
N ARG A 67 11.11 5.49 1.36
CA ARG A 67 11.54 6.58 0.53
C ARG A 67 11.27 6.07 -0.88
N PHE A 68 10.04 6.20 -1.37
CA PHE A 68 9.77 6.33 -2.79
C PHE A 68 10.51 7.60 -3.22
N ILE A 69 11.83 7.46 -3.44
CA ILE A 69 12.79 8.58 -3.48
C ILE A 69 12.38 9.54 -4.60
N LYS A 70 12.08 10.78 -4.18
CA LYS A 70 11.80 11.98 -4.97
C LYS A 70 10.66 11.85 -5.98
N ASN A 71 9.48 12.35 -5.57
CA ASN A 71 8.29 12.63 -6.41
C ASN A 71 7.42 11.43 -6.79
N HIS A 72 7.67 10.23 -6.25
CA HIS A 72 6.84 9.06 -6.55
C HIS A 72 5.61 8.89 -5.63
N HIS A 73 5.61 9.46 -4.42
CA HIS A 73 4.39 9.51 -3.58
C HIS A 73 3.26 10.29 -4.28
N GLN A 74 3.59 11.28 -5.12
CA GLN A 74 2.63 12.02 -5.95
C GLN A 74 2.04 11.19 -7.09
N LYS A 75 2.65 10.03 -7.36
CA LYS A 75 2.27 9.14 -8.45
C LYS A 75 1.32 8.04 -7.98
N ILE A 76 1.03 7.95 -6.68
CA ILE A 76 0.02 7.06 -6.12
C ILE A 76 -1.24 7.89 -5.87
N LYS A 77 -2.36 7.50 -6.50
CA LYS A 77 -3.62 8.23 -6.37
C LYS A 77 -4.53 7.68 -5.28
N HIS A 78 -4.42 6.39 -5.00
CA HIS A 78 -5.33 5.69 -4.10
C HIS A 78 -4.57 4.72 -3.22
N VAL A 79 -4.89 4.68 -1.95
CA VAL A 79 -4.39 3.69 -1.00
C VAL A 79 -5.58 3.02 -0.32
N ALA A 80 -5.73 1.72 -0.58
CA ALA A 80 -6.75 0.91 0.07
C ALA A 80 -6.13 0.14 1.26
N LEU A 81 -6.71 0.35 2.44
CA LEU A 81 -6.45 -0.44 3.64
C LEU A 81 -7.52 -1.51 3.78
N VAL A 82 -7.21 -2.75 3.45
CA VAL A 82 -8.17 -3.87 3.44
C VAL A 82 -7.87 -4.79 4.62
N SER A 83 -8.47 -4.51 5.77
CA SER A 83 -8.18 -5.22 7.02
C SER A 83 -9.25 -5.02 8.08
N ASP A 84 -9.47 -6.02 8.93
CA ASP A 84 -10.42 -5.92 10.05
C ASP A 84 -9.76 -5.41 11.35
N SER A 85 -8.45 -5.15 11.34
CA SER A 85 -7.64 -4.85 12.52
C SER A 85 -6.80 -3.56 12.43
N VAL A 86 -7.19 -2.63 11.56
CA VAL A 86 -6.43 -1.39 11.32
C VAL A 86 -6.27 -0.56 12.59
N ILE A 87 -5.05 -0.06 12.85
CA ILE A 87 -4.77 0.87 13.94
C ILE A 87 -4.63 2.32 13.46
N LEU A 88 -4.94 3.28 14.33
CA LEU A 88 -4.93 4.71 14.01
C LEU A 88 -3.55 5.23 13.56
N THR A 89 -2.47 4.76 14.21
CA THR A 89 -1.09 5.21 13.89
C THR A 89 -0.68 4.86 12.47
N LEU A 90 -1.20 3.76 11.92
CA LEU A 90 -1.00 3.40 10.52
C LEU A 90 -1.69 4.40 9.60
N VAL A 91 -2.97 4.68 9.84
CA VAL A 91 -3.76 5.60 9.02
C VAL A 91 -3.11 6.99 8.99
N GLU A 92 -2.68 7.50 10.14
CA GLU A 92 -1.95 8.76 10.24
C GLU A 92 -0.63 8.74 9.45
N THR A 93 0.09 7.62 9.51
CA THR A 93 1.36 7.48 8.79
C THR A 93 1.15 7.45 7.28
N LEU A 94 0.14 6.74 6.81
CA LEU A 94 -0.24 6.71 5.41
C LEU A 94 -0.69 8.09 4.92
N ALA A 95 -1.51 8.81 5.71
CA ALA A 95 -1.97 10.15 5.36
C ALA A 95 -0.82 11.16 5.27
N ARG A 96 0.17 11.08 6.16
CA ARG A 96 1.38 11.92 6.09
C ARG A 96 2.28 11.56 4.90
N HIS A 97 2.33 10.29 4.53
CA HIS A 97 3.23 9.80 3.49
C HIS A 97 2.65 10.01 2.08
N PHE A 98 1.35 9.74 1.92
CA PHE A 98 0.63 9.81 0.65
C PHE A 98 -0.27 11.04 0.58
N VAL A 99 0.35 12.22 0.70
CA VAL A 99 -0.36 13.52 0.78
C VAL A 99 -1.26 13.82 -0.43
N ASP A 100 -0.95 13.26 -1.60
CA ASP A 100 -1.71 13.46 -2.85
C ASP A 100 -2.65 12.28 -3.17
N ALA A 101 -2.75 11.29 -2.26
CA ALA A 101 -3.56 10.10 -2.46
C ALA A 101 -4.83 10.13 -1.60
N GLU A 102 -5.92 9.59 -2.14
CA GLU A 102 -7.10 9.24 -1.36
C GLU A 102 -6.82 7.94 -0.61
N ILE A 103 -7.08 7.93 0.70
CA ILE A 103 -6.90 6.74 1.55
C ILE A 103 -8.28 6.26 1.97
N ARG A 104 -8.57 4.98 1.72
CA ARG A 104 -9.85 4.37 2.08
C ARG A 104 -9.64 3.04 2.79
N HIS A 105 -10.40 2.84 3.85
CA HIS A 105 -10.48 1.57 4.55
C HIS A 105 -11.59 0.69 3.98
N PHE A 106 -11.33 -0.61 3.94
CA PHE A 106 -12.23 -1.68 3.55
C PHE A 106 -12.10 -2.85 4.54
N PRO A 107 -13.18 -3.58 4.85
CA PRO A 107 -13.13 -4.86 5.53
C PRO A 107 -12.23 -5.87 4.80
N TYR A 108 -11.67 -6.85 5.51
CA TYR A 108 -10.72 -7.83 4.94
C TYR A 108 -11.27 -8.59 3.73
N ASN A 109 -12.58 -8.88 3.73
CA ASN A 109 -13.26 -9.60 2.66
C ASN A 109 -13.64 -8.72 1.45
N GLU A 110 -13.35 -7.42 1.48
CA GLU A 110 -13.68 -6.47 0.40
C GLU A 110 -12.46 -6.15 -0.50
N LEU A 111 -11.50 -7.08 -0.62
CA LEU A 111 -10.33 -6.92 -1.48
C LEU A 111 -10.70 -6.56 -2.93
N GLU A 112 -11.65 -7.31 -3.52
CA GLU A 112 -12.11 -7.04 -4.90
C GLU A 112 -12.74 -5.64 -5.03
N GLN A 113 -13.50 -5.23 -4.01
CA GLN A 113 -14.16 -3.93 -3.99
C GLN A 113 -13.14 -2.79 -3.92
N SER A 114 -12.05 -3.00 -3.16
CA SER A 114 -10.94 -2.04 -3.07
C SER A 114 -10.22 -1.83 -4.40
N GLY A 115 -9.97 -2.92 -5.16
CA GLY A 115 -9.38 -2.84 -6.50
C GLY A 115 -10.29 -2.10 -7.48
N LYS A 116 -11.60 -2.40 -7.48
CA LYS A 116 -12.59 -1.70 -8.30
C LYS A 116 -12.62 -0.19 -8.00
N TRP A 117 -12.53 0.19 -6.72
CA TRP A 117 -12.48 1.60 -6.33
C TRP A 117 -11.25 2.32 -6.89
N ILE A 118 -10.08 1.68 -6.87
CA ILE A 118 -8.84 2.22 -7.46
C ILE A 118 -8.99 2.41 -8.98
N VAL A 119 -9.50 1.39 -9.69
CA VAL A 119 -9.65 1.42 -11.15
C VAL A 119 -10.66 2.49 -11.60
N ASN A 120 -11.75 2.66 -10.85
CA ASN A 120 -12.79 3.64 -11.16
C ASN A 120 -12.40 5.09 -10.82
N GLY A 121 -11.19 5.31 -10.29
CA GLY A 121 -10.61 6.65 -10.13
C GLY A 121 -11.11 7.43 -8.92
N GLY A 122 -11.58 6.76 -7.87
CA GLY A 122 -11.90 7.42 -6.60
C GLY A 122 -13.05 8.43 -6.71
N ALA A 123 -14.26 7.94 -6.99
CA ALA A 123 -15.49 8.65 -6.69
C ALA A 123 -16.68 7.68 -6.62
N ALA A 124 -17.18 7.48 -5.41
CA ALA A 124 -18.60 7.28 -5.12
C ALA A 124 -18.90 8.05 -3.84
#